data_AF-A0A1Q8KL65-F1
#
_entry.id   AF-A0A1Q8KL65-F1
#
_cell.length_a   1.000
_cell.length_b   1.000
_cell.length_c   1.000
_cell.angle_alpha   90.00
_cell.angle_beta   90.00
_cell.angle_gamma   90.00
#
_symmetry.space_group_name_H-M   'P 1'
#
loop_
_entity.id
_entity.type
_entity.pdbx_description
1 polymer ?
#
loop_
_entity_poly.entity_id
_entity_poly.type
_entity_poly.pdbx_seq_one_letter_code
_entity_poly.pdbx_strand_id
1 'polypeptide(L)'
;MVHDARCAACSRIAQELPGCVTVRVRARSCREPRLAEIYPNLPADVAGCRVPAVGVVRTDGQVRWWPGMRGVLGIAPVLRPGSLPVAVRLLREAVAARR
;
A
#
# COMPACT_ATOMS: atom_id res chain seq x y z
N MET A 1 -3.51 -1.46 -2.39
CA MET A 1 -2.62 -0.50 -1.73
C MET A 1 -3.40 0.76 -1.42
N VAL A 2 -3.23 1.30 -0.21
CA VAL A 2 -3.79 2.60 0.21
C VAL A 2 -2.65 3.59 0.43
N HIS A 3 -2.81 4.82 -0.06
CA HIS A 3 -1.87 5.94 0.11
C HIS A 3 -2.64 7.27 0.21
N ASP A 4 -1.97 8.37 0.54
CA ASP A 4 -2.57 9.71 0.41
C ASP A 4 -2.31 10.27 -0.98
N ALA A 5 -3.37 10.44 -1.76
CA ALA A 5 -3.31 10.98 -3.12
C ALA A 5 -2.92 12.47 -3.19
N ARG A 6 -3.05 13.24 -2.10
CA ARG A 6 -2.64 14.66 -2.05
C ARG A 6 -1.14 14.87 -1.84
N CYS A 7 -0.37 13.81 -1.60
CA CYS A 7 1.07 13.89 -1.42
C CYS A 7 1.78 13.27 -2.62
N ALA A 8 2.47 14.10 -3.40
CA ALA A 8 3.17 13.66 -4.60
C ALA A 8 4.16 12.51 -4.31
N ALA A 9 4.98 12.65 -3.27
CA ALA A 9 5.92 11.61 -2.84
C ALA A 9 5.23 10.30 -2.40
N CYS A 10 4.04 10.40 -1.79
CA CYS A 10 3.25 9.26 -1.34
C CYS A 10 2.49 8.57 -2.48
N SER A 11 2.21 9.28 -3.57
CA SER A 11 1.55 8.75 -4.76
C SER A 11 2.49 7.97 -5.68
N ARG A 12 3.80 8.23 -5.61
CA ARG A 12 4.82 7.55 -6.43
C ARG A 12 4.76 6.03 -6.32
N ILE A 13 4.66 5.51 -5.10
CA ILE A 13 4.57 4.07 -4.85
C ILE A 13 3.34 3.43 -5.51
N ALA A 14 2.21 4.15 -5.61
CA ALA A 14 1.01 3.64 -6.28
C ALA A 14 1.22 3.45 -7.80
N GLN A 15 2.14 4.21 -8.41
CA GLN A 15 2.47 4.15 -9.83
C GLN A 15 3.55 3.11 -10.12
N GLU A 16 4.58 2.99 -9.26
CA GLU A 16 5.75 2.14 -9.52
C GLU A 16 5.63 0.73 -8.92
N LEU A 17 4.93 0.55 -7.80
CA LEU A 17 4.76 -0.78 -7.19
C LEU A 17 4.15 -1.84 -8.13
N PRO A 18 3.17 -1.54 -9.01
CA PRO A 18 2.68 -2.52 -9.99
C PRO A 18 3.78 -3.13 -10.87
N GLY A 19 4.85 -2.38 -11.16
CA GLY A 19 5.99 -2.89 -11.92
C GLY A 19 6.90 -3.85 -11.13
N CYS A 20 6.82 -3.82 -9.79
CA CYS A 20 7.65 -4.66 -8.91
C CYS A 20 7.03 -6.02 -8.60
N VAL A 21 5.74 -6.22 -8.89
CA VAL A 21 4.99 -7.43 -8.52
C VAL A 21 4.43 -8.15 -9.75
N THR A 22 4.14 -9.43 -9.59
CA THR A 22 3.55 -10.29 -10.63
C THR A 22 2.03 -10.21 -10.68
N VAL A 23 1.40 -9.61 -9.66
CA VAL A 23 -0.05 -9.51 -9.53
C VAL A 23 -0.56 -8.09 -9.78
N ARG A 24 -1.85 -7.96 -10.11
CA ARG A 24 -2.48 -6.64 -10.28
C ARG A 24 -2.58 -5.93 -8.93
N VAL A 25 -2.09 -4.69 -8.88
CA VAL A 25 -2.23 -3.80 -7.72
C VAL A 25 -3.38 -2.83 -7.96
N ARG A 26 -4.32 -2.76 -7.01
CA ARG A 26 -5.32 -1.69 -6.96
C ARG A 26 -4.86 -0.61 -5.99
N ALA A 27 -4.62 0.60 -6.49
CA ALA A 27 -4.35 1.77 -5.67
C ALA A 27 -5.67 2.42 -5.22
N ARG A 28 -5.72 2.85 -3.96
CA ARG A 28 -6.83 3.56 -3.33
C ARG A 28 -6.29 4.74 -2.53
N SER A 29 -7.06 5.81 -2.46
CA SER A 29 -6.71 6.97 -1.65
C SER A 29 -7.29 6.80 -0.24
N CYS A 30 -6.51 7.07 0.80
CA CYS A 30 -7.01 7.17 2.19
C CYS A 30 -8.09 8.27 2.35
N ARG A 31 -8.17 9.21 1.40
CA ARG A 31 -9.16 10.28 1.35
C ARG A 31 -10.44 9.90 0.60
N GLU A 32 -10.54 8.67 0.10
CA GLU A 32 -11.78 8.19 -0.52
C GLU A 32 -12.87 8.16 0.56
N PRO A 33 -13.99 8.90 0.43
CA PRO A 33 -14.95 9.10 1.52
C PRO A 33 -15.53 7.81 2.12
N ARG A 34 -15.65 6.76 1.29
CA ARG A 34 -16.20 5.45 1.68
C ARG A 34 -15.14 4.38 1.86
N LEU A 35 -13.85 4.75 2.00
CA LEU A 35 -12.79 3.74 2.09
C LEU A 35 -12.98 2.80 3.29
N ALA A 36 -13.40 3.34 4.44
CA ALA A 36 -13.66 2.55 5.64
C ALA A 36 -14.89 1.64 5.50
N GLU A 37 -15.88 2.03 4.69
CA GLU A 37 -17.03 1.16 4.38
C GLU A 37 -16.61 0.01 3.44
N ILE A 38 -15.76 0.29 2.46
CA ILE A 38 -15.23 -0.72 1.52
C ILE A 38 -14.28 -1.69 2.24
N TYR A 39 -13.52 -1.20 3.21
CA TYR A 39 -12.56 -1.98 3.99
C TYR A 39 -12.78 -1.76 5.50
N PRO A 40 -13.77 -2.45 6.10
CA PRO A 40 -14.13 -2.26 7.51
C PRO A 40 -13.00 -2.55 8.50
N ASN A 41 -12.05 -3.41 8.11
CA ASN A 41 -10.88 -3.78 8.90
C ASN A 41 -9.62 -2.97 8.57
N LEU A 42 -9.75 -1.85 7.85
CA LEU A 42 -8.63 -0.96 7.53
C LEU A 42 -8.08 -0.33 8.82
N PRO A 43 -6.76 -0.37 9.06
CA PRO A 43 -6.18 0.24 10.25
C PRO A 43 -6.45 1.75 10.31
N ALA A 44 -6.76 2.27 11.50
CA ALA A 44 -7.14 3.67 11.71
C ALA A 44 -6.08 4.68 11.22
N ASP A 45 -4.79 4.39 11.42
CA ASP A 45 -3.70 5.25 10.92
C ASP A 45 -3.67 5.34 9.39
N VAL A 46 -4.11 4.29 8.69
CA VAL A 46 -4.18 4.28 7.22
C VAL A 46 -5.41 5.05 6.76
N ALA A 47 -6.55 4.85 7.42
CA ALA A 47 -7.78 5.61 7.15
C ALA A 47 -7.56 7.12 7.41
N GLY A 48 -6.79 7.47 8.44
CA GLY A 48 -6.41 8.85 8.77
C GLY A 48 -5.26 9.42 7.92
N CYS A 49 -4.84 8.75 6.84
CA CYS A 49 -3.74 9.18 5.97
C CYS A 49 -2.39 9.38 6.67
N ARG A 50 -2.14 8.73 7.81
CA ARG A 50 -0.86 8.85 8.56
C ARG A 50 0.22 7.93 8.03
N VAL A 51 -0.16 6.81 7.42
CA VAL A 51 0.80 5.83 6.89
C VAL A 51 0.20 5.12 5.68
N PRO A 52 0.97 4.89 4.60
CA PRO A 52 0.51 4.04 3.49
C PRO A 52 0.35 2.59 3.96
N ALA A 53 -0.42 1.78 3.24
CA ALA A 53 -0.52 0.35 3.53
C ALA A 53 -0.68 -0.51 2.28
N VAL A 54 -0.10 -1.72 2.37
CA VAL A 54 -0.38 -2.80 1.43
C VAL A 54 -1.50 -3.65 2.01
N GLY A 55 -2.49 -3.97 1.17
CA GLY A 55 -3.57 -4.89 1.50
C GLY A 55 -3.57 -6.04 0.49
N VAL A 56 -3.63 -7.28 0.97
CA VAL A 56 -3.80 -8.48 0.13
C VAL A 56 -5.19 -9.03 0.39
N VAL A 57 -5.99 -9.14 -0.68
CA VAL A 57 -7.32 -9.73 -0.64
C VAL A 57 -7.17 -11.25 -0.59
N ARG A 58 -7.77 -11.88 0.40
CA ARG A 58 -7.85 -13.32 0.56
C ARG A 58 -9.04 -13.88 -0.20
N THR A 59 -9.08 -15.20 -0.36
CA THR A 59 -10.16 -15.91 -1.07
C THR A 59 -11.53 -15.78 -0.40
N ASP A 60 -11.57 -15.51 0.91
CA ASP A 60 -12.77 -15.23 1.69
C ASP A 60 -13.26 -13.78 1.57
N GLY A 61 -12.63 -12.97 0.72
CA GLY A 61 -12.95 -11.55 0.54
C GLY A 61 -12.36 -10.63 1.62
N GLN A 62 -11.74 -11.16 2.67
CA GLN A 62 -11.09 -10.35 3.70
C GLN A 62 -9.77 -9.78 3.18
N VAL A 63 -9.42 -8.59 3.66
CA VAL A 63 -8.14 -7.96 3.33
C VAL A 63 -7.21 -8.05 4.52
N ARG A 64 -6.02 -8.64 4.34
CA ARG A 64 -4.95 -8.54 5.33
C ARG A 64 -4.14 -7.28 5.05
N TRP A 65 -3.94 -6.45 6.07
CA TRP A 65 -3.26 -5.17 5.95
C TRP A 65 -1.85 -5.19 6.55
N TRP A 66 -0.92 -4.53 5.87
CA TRP A 66 0.43 -4.28 6.33
C TRP A 66 0.74 -2.77 6.20
N PRO A 67 0.66 -2.01 7.30
CA PRO A 67 0.98 -0.59 7.30
C PRO A 67 2.48 -0.31 7.18
N GLY A 68 2.81 0.76 6.47
CA GLY A 68 4.16 1.29 6.30
C GLY A 68 5.15 0.26 5.75
N MET A 69 6.34 0.19 6.37
CA MET A 69 7.40 -0.72 5.93
C MET A 69 7.04 -2.20 6.06
N ARG A 70 6.07 -2.57 6.90
CA ARG A 70 5.57 -3.95 6.97
C ARG A 70 4.94 -4.38 5.64
N GLY A 71 4.58 -3.43 4.77
CA GLY A 71 4.09 -3.69 3.42
C GLY A 71 4.99 -4.59 2.59
N VAL A 72 6.30 -4.61 2.85
CA VAL A 72 7.26 -5.53 2.20
C VAL A 72 6.85 -6.98 2.42
N LEU A 73 6.42 -7.34 3.64
CA LEU A 73 5.98 -8.70 3.97
C LEU A 73 4.71 -9.09 3.22
N GLY A 74 3.84 -8.13 2.93
CA GLY A 74 2.61 -8.35 2.18
C GLY A 74 2.85 -8.60 0.69
N ILE A 75 3.90 -8.02 0.11
CA ILE A 75 4.23 -8.16 -1.32
C ILE A 75 5.31 -9.21 -1.61
N ALA A 76 6.12 -9.60 -0.62
CA ALA A 76 7.26 -10.50 -0.82
C ALA A 76 6.93 -11.78 -1.62
N PRO A 77 5.79 -12.46 -1.40
CA PRO A 77 5.45 -13.68 -2.15
C PRO A 77 5.15 -13.44 -3.64
N VAL A 78 4.86 -12.19 -4.02
CA VAL A 78 4.45 -11.81 -5.38
C VAL A 78 5.44 -10.83 -6.03
N LEU A 79 6.61 -10.61 -5.43
CA LEU A 79 7.65 -9.79 -6.02
C LEU A 79 8.22 -10.47 -7.27
N ARG A 80 8.49 -9.66 -8.30
CA ARG A 80 9.28 -10.10 -9.44
C ARG A 80 10.74 -10.32 -9.00
N PRO A 81 11.48 -11.23 -9.65
CA PRO A 81 12.92 -11.40 -9.41
C PRO A 81 13.66 -10.06 -9.49
N GLY A 82 14.55 -9.80 -8.53
CA GLY A 82 15.34 -8.57 -8.46
C GLY A 82 14.59 -7.29 -8.03
N SER A 83 13.28 -7.33 -7.83
CA SER A 83 12.49 -6.11 -7.55
C SER A 83 12.43 -5.71 -6.07
N LEU A 84 12.95 -6.54 -5.15
CA LEU A 84 12.91 -6.26 -3.71
C LEU A 84 13.55 -4.92 -3.31
N PRO A 85 14.76 -4.55 -3.79
CA PRO A 85 15.37 -3.28 -3.41
C PRO A 85 14.53 -2.07 -3.85
N VAL A 86 13.93 -2.14 -5.04
CA VAL A 86 13.06 -1.09 -5.58
C VAL A 86 11.79 -0.96 -4.73
N ALA A 87 11.14 -2.08 -4.42
CA ALA A 87 9.93 -2.09 -3.61
C ALA A 87 10.18 -1.55 -2.18
N VAL A 88 11.31 -1.93 -1.56
CA VAL A 88 11.73 -1.41 -0.24
C VAL A 88 11.97 0.09 -0.31
N ARG A 89 12.67 0.58 -1.34
CA ARG A 89 12.92 2.01 -1.55
C ARG A 89 11.62 2.79 -1.68
N LEU A 90 10.69 2.33 -2.51
CA LEU A 90 9.38 2.97 -2.70
C LEU A 90 8.57 3.04 -1.40
N LEU A 91 8.55 1.95 -0.62
CA LEU A 91 7.85 1.93 0.67
C LEU A 91 8.49 2.90 1.66
N ARG A 92 9.83 2.95 1.70
CA ARG A 92 10.56 3.87 2.56
C ARG A 92 10.30 5.32 2.20
N GLU A 93 10.35 5.67 0.92
CA GLU A 93 10.04 7.03 0.42
C GLU A 93 8.61 7.43 0.81
N ALA A 94 7.64 6.55 0.61
CA ALA A 94 6.23 6.83 0.93
C ALA A 94 5.96 6.97 2.44
N VAL A 95 6.66 6.19 3.28
CA VAL A 95 6.59 6.30 4.75
C VAL A 95 7.28 7.56 5.25
N ALA A 96 8.45 7.89 4.70
CA ALA A 96 9.20 9.08 5.08
C ALA A 96 8.44 10.37 4.74
N ALA A 97 7.77 10.41 3.58
CA ALA A 97 6.96 11.56 3.15
C ALA A 97 5.68 11.80 4.00
N ARG A 98 5.40 10.92 4.97
CA ARG A 98 4.26 11.00 5.90
C ARG A 98 4.66 11.39 7.32
N ARG A 99 5.94 11.27 7.65
CA ARG A 99 6.49 11.77 8.92
C ARG A 99 6.62 13.28 8.84
#